data_AF-A0A453NJ54-F1
#
_entry.id   AF-A0A453NJ54-F1
#
_cell.length_a   1.000
_cell.length_b   1.000
_cell.length_c   1.000
_cell.angle_alpha   90.00
_cell.angle_beta   90.00
_cell.angle_gamma   90.00
#
_symmetry.space_group_name_H-M   'P 1'
#
loop_
_entity.id
_entity.type
_entity.pdbx_description
1 polymer ?
#
loop_
_entity_poly.entity_id
_entity_poly.type
_entity_poly.pdbx_seq_one_letter_code
_entity_poly.pdbx_strand_id
1 'polypeptide(L)'
;AAFEGVETVFHTAAPDPSKNDFQLHYKVSVEGTKNVIEACTTCKVKRLIYTSSSCVVFDGVHGLFDVDESTPYPDKFPDAYLHTKAEAEKLVMRANTNGGLLTCCIRPSSIFGPGGILVPYLAAYAATMFIIGDGKNDDDFVYVENVVHGHICAERNLSTKEGARRIGGKAYFITNTEPMNL
;
A
#
# COMPACT_ATOMS: atom_id res chain seq x y z
N ALA A 1 -10.00 21.89 12.17
CA ALA A 1 -10.12 20.42 11.92
C ALA A 1 -8.72 19.78 11.87
N ALA A 2 -8.57 18.46 11.98
CA ALA A 2 -7.25 17.81 12.03
C ALA A 2 -6.35 18.10 10.80
N PHE A 3 -6.93 18.36 9.63
CA PHE A 3 -6.20 18.65 8.39
C PHE A 3 -6.13 20.15 8.05
N GLU A 4 -6.53 21.03 8.96
CA GLU A 4 -6.50 22.46 8.74
C GLU A 4 -5.05 22.97 8.65
N GLY A 5 -4.72 23.66 7.55
CA GLY A 5 -3.34 24.10 7.27
C GLY A 5 -2.38 23.00 6.83
N VAL A 6 -2.85 21.74 6.71
CA VAL A 6 -2.03 20.62 6.24
C VAL A 6 -1.89 20.66 4.73
N GLU A 7 -0.66 20.59 4.23
CA GLU A 7 -0.41 20.55 2.79
C GLU A 7 -0.43 19.13 2.20
N THR A 8 0.12 18.17 2.95
CA THR A 8 0.27 16.78 2.53
C THR A 8 -0.17 15.84 3.64
N VAL A 9 -0.90 14.79 3.27
CA VAL A 9 -1.28 13.69 4.15
C VAL A 9 -0.63 12.39 3.67
N PHE A 10 0.08 11.71 4.58
CA PHE A 10 0.55 10.34 4.38
C PHE A 10 -0.42 9.40 5.11
N HIS A 11 -1.26 8.70 4.35
CA HIS A 11 -2.24 7.77 4.88
C HIS A 11 -1.65 6.36 4.92
N THR A 12 -0.96 6.07 6.03
CA THR A 12 -0.31 4.79 6.34
C THR A 12 -1.14 3.91 7.27
N ALA A 13 -2.28 4.42 7.76
CA ALA A 13 -3.10 3.71 8.74
C ALA A 13 -3.75 2.48 8.11
N ALA A 14 -3.63 1.35 8.79
CA ALA A 14 -4.19 0.07 8.39
C ALA A 14 -4.57 -0.76 9.63
N PRO A 15 -5.58 -1.64 9.52
CA PRO A 15 -5.83 -2.65 10.54
C PRO A 15 -4.70 -3.70 10.54
N ASP A 16 -4.60 -4.45 11.62
CA ASP A 16 -3.72 -5.61 11.70
C ASP A 16 -4.14 -6.68 10.65
N PRO A 17 -3.29 -7.00 9.66
CA PRO A 17 -3.62 -7.93 8.58
C PRO A 17 -3.84 -9.37 9.08
N SER A 18 -3.29 -9.73 10.26
CA SER A 18 -3.43 -11.08 10.83
C SER A 18 -4.83 -11.36 11.40
N LYS A 19 -5.65 -10.33 11.59
CA LYS A 19 -7.01 -10.49 12.13
C LYS A 19 -7.98 -10.94 11.05
N ASN A 20 -8.63 -12.08 11.27
CA ASN A 20 -9.69 -12.57 10.40
C ASN A 20 -11.04 -11.87 10.70
N ASP A 21 -11.11 -10.55 10.50
CA ASP A 21 -12.31 -9.74 10.73
C ASP A 21 -12.54 -8.79 9.55
N PHE A 22 -13.41 -9.22 8.63
CA PHE A 22 -13.75 -8.42 7.46
C PHE A 22 -14.35 -7.05 7.82
N GLN A 23 -15.16 -6.97 8.88
CA GLN A 23 -15.81 -5.71 9.25
C GLN A 23 -14.79 -4.70 9.78
N LEU A 24 -13.82 -5.16 10.57
CA LEU A 24 -12.69 -4.34 10.99
C LEU A 24 -11.89 -3.86 9.78
N HIS A 25 -11.54 -4.77 8.86
CA HIS A 25 -10.80 -4.44 7.65
C HIS A 25 -11.53 -3.41 6.79
N TYR A 26 -12.82 -3.61 6.56
CA TYR A 26 -13.63 -2.71 5.75
C TYR A 26 -13.77 -1.33 6.40
N LYS A 27 -14.09 -1.28 7.70
CA LYS A 27 -14.26 -0.03 8.44
C LYS A 27 -12.99 0.79 8.47
N VAL A 28 -11.85 0.17 8.75
CA VAL A 28 -10.57 0.90 8.85
C VAL A 28 -10.03 1.27 7.47
N SER A 29 -9.94 0.30 6.56
CA SER A 29 -9.30 0.51 5.27
C SER A 29 -10.21 1.26 4.30
N VAL A 30 -11.48 0.90 4.17
CA VAL A 30 -12.38 1.48 3.16
C VAL A 30 -13.06 2.74 3.69
N GLU A 31 -13.81 2.63 4.79
CA GLU A 31 -14.52 3.79 5.35
C GLU A 31 -13.56 4.83 5.90
N GLY A 32 -12.50 4.40 6.61
CA GLY A 32 -11.44 5.30 7.07
C GLY A 32 -10.79 6.07 5.91
N THR A 33 -10.53 5.42 4.78
CA THR A 33 -9.98 6.10 3.59
C THR A 33 -10.96 7.10 2.97
N LYS A 34 -12.27 6.79 2.92
CA LYS A 34 -13.30 7.76 2.49
C LYS A 34 -13.27 9.01 3.36
N ASN A 35 -13.20 8.84 4.68
CA ASN A 35 -13.14 9.95 5.63
C ASN A 35 -11.86 10.79 5.44
N VAL A 36 -10.71 10.16 5.19
CA VAL A 36 -9.45 10.86 4.89
C VAL A 36 -9.58 11.67 3.60
N ILE A 37 -10.13 11.09 2.53
CA ILE A 37 -10.34 11.79 1.26
C ILE A 37 -11.28 12.99 1.43
N GLU A 38 -12.39 12.82 2.15
CA GLU A 38 -13.34 13.90 2.44
C GLU A 38 -12.67 15.01 3.25
N ALA A 39 -11.93 14.65 4.31
CA ALA A 39 -11.21 15.62 5.13
C ALA A 39 -10.15 16.38 4.31
N CYS A 40 -9.41 15.68 3.43
CA CYS A 40 -8.44 16.30 2.52
C CYS A 40 -9.13 17.30 1.59
N THR A 41 -10.28 16.93 1.03
CA THR A 41 -11.05 17.77 0.11
C THR A 41 -11.60 19.01 0.81
N THR A 42 -12.26 18.84 1.96
CA THR A 42 -12.84 19.95 2.74
C THR A 42 -11.77 20.92 3.25
N CYS A 43 -10.63 20.40 3.72
CA CYS A 43 -9.54 21.23 4.24
C CYS A 43 -8.59 21.75 3.15
N LYS A 44 -8.84 21.46 1.86
CA LYS A 44 -8.01 21.86 0.73
C LYS A 44 -6.55 21.39 0.85
N VAL A 45 -6.36 20.18 1.39
CA VAL A 45 -5.07 19.48 1.36
C VAL A 45 -4.67 19.32 -0.11
N LYS A 46 -3.39 19.54 -0.41
CA LYS A 46 -2.91 19.51 -1.79
C LYS A 46 -2.57 18.09 -2.24
N ARG A 47 -2.03 17.26 -1.34
CA ARG A 47 -1.46 15.95 -1.68
C ARG A 47 -1.88 14.87 -0.68
N LEU A 48 -2.31 13.72 -1.20
CA LEU A 48 -2.60 12.52 -0.41
C LEU A 48 -1.78 11.34 -0.96
N ILE A 49 -0.85 10.84 -0.14
CA ILE A 49 -0.06 9.65 -0.45
C ILE A 49 -0.60 8.50 0.38
N TYR A 50 -1.03 7.42 -0.28
CA TYR A 50 -1.65 6.27 0.37
C TYR A 50 -0.72 5.05 0.35
N THR A 51 -0.57 4.40 1.50
CA THR A 51 0.14 3.11 1.60
C THR A 51 -0.81 1.96 1.31
N SER A 52 -0.70 1.44 0.09
CA SER A 52 -1.35 0.24 -0.41
C SER A 52 -0.50 -1.00 -0.09
N SER A 53 -0.55 -2.03 -0.93
CA SER A 53 0.25 -3.26 -0.82
C SER A 53 0.57 -3.78 -2.22
N SER A 54 1.73 -4.41 -2.43
CA SER A 54 2.05 -5.11 -3.69
C SER A 54 1.01 -6.19 -4.01
N CYS A 55 0.48 -6.87 -3.00
CA CYS A 55 -0.45 -7.99 -3.16
C CYS A 55 -1.88 -7.56 -3.54
N VAL A 56 -2.19 -6.27 -3.73
CA VAL A 56 -3.54 -5.86 -4.20
C VAL A 56 -3.85 -6.32 -5.63
N VAL A 57 -2.86 -6.85 -6.36
CA VAL A 57 -3.03 -7.48 -7.67
C VAL A 57 -2.87 -9.02 -7.62
N PHE A 58 -2.71 -9.61 -6.43
CA PHE A 58 -2.54 -11.05 -6.25
C PHE A 58 -3.88 -11.75 -6.08
N ASP A 59 -4.11 -12.81 -6.87
CA ASP A 59 -5.35 -13.59 -6.87
C ASP A 59 -5.35 -14.77 -5.88
N GLY A 60 -4.22 -15.02 -5.21
CA GLY A 60 -4.07 -16.15 -4.29
C GLY A 60 -3.63 -17.46 -4.94
N VAL A 61 -3.46 -17.50 -6.25
CA VAL A 61 -3.23 -18.73 -7.01
C VAL A 61 -2.00 -18.62 -7.90
N HIS A 62 -1.86 -17.52 -8.65
CA HIS A 62 -0.77 -17.32 -9.60
C HIS A 62 0.28 -16.38 -9.01
N GLY A 63 1.53 -16.83 -8.98
CA GLY A 63 2.65 -16.00 -8.52
C GLY A 63 2.81 -14.73 -9.37
N LEU A 64 3.25 -13.65 -8.72
CA LEU A 64 3.50 -12.36 -9.36
C LEU A 64 5.02 -12.20 -9.57
N PHE A 65 5.48 -12.44 -10.79
CA PHE A 65 6.89 -12.33 -11.16
C PHE A 65 7.07 -11.20 -12.18
N ASP A 66 8.00 -10.28 -11.90
CA ASP A 66 8.34 -9.14 -12.77
C ASP A 66 7.12 -8.33 -13.26
N VAL A 67 6.10 -8.21 -12.40
CA VAL A 67 4.86 -7.49 -12.70
C VAL A 67 5.04 -5.98 -12.57
N ASP A 68 4.26 -5.21 -13.33
CA ASP A 68 4.25 -3.76 -13.27
C ASP A 68 2.87 -3.20 -12.90
N GLU A 69 2.75 -1.87 -12.81
CA GLU A 69 1.53 -1.19 -12.39
C GLU A 69 0.35 -1.30 -13.38
N SER A 70 0.57 -1.87 -14.56
CA SER A 70 -0.50 -2.21 -15.50
C SER A 70 -1.25 -3.49 -15.12
N THR A 71 -0.69 -4.28 -14.19
CA THR A 71 -1.30 -5.52 -13.70
C THR A 71 -2.69 -5.24 -13.09
N PRO A 72 -3.75 -5.91 -13.57
CA PRO A 72 -5.10 -5.65 -13.11
C PRO A 72 -5.31 -6.15 -11.68
N TYR A 73 -6.27 -5.56 -10.99
CA TYR A 73 -6.82 -6.16 -9.77
C TYR A 73 -7.50 -7.49 -10.13
N PRO A 74 -7.40 -8.52 -9.28
CA PRO A 74 -8.08 -9.78 -9.52
C PRO A 74 -9.60 -9.63 -9.32
N ASP A 75 -10.37 -10.52 -9.94
CA ASP A 75 -11.83 -10.62 -9.72
C ASP A 75 -12.17 -11.17 -8.33
N LYS A 76 -11.29 -11.99 -7.77
CA LYS A 76 -11.42 -12.60 -6.45
C LYS A 76 -10.12 -12.44 -5.67
N PHE A 77 -10.24 -11.90 -4.46
CA PHE A 77 -9.12 -11.76 -3.53
C PHE A 77 -9.02 -12.98 -2.61
N PRO A 78 -7.80 -13.36 -2.17
CA PRO A 78 -7.62 -14.49 -1.26
C PRO A 78 -8.05 -14.18 0.17
N ASP A 79 -8.04 -12.90 0.58
CA ASP A 79 -8.42 -12.49 1.93
C ASP A 79 -9.08 -11.09 1.98
N ALA A 80 -9.62 -10.76 3.16
CA ALA A 80 -10.30 -9.51 3.44
C ALA A 80 -9.37 -8.29 3.41
N TYR A 81 -8.12 -8.46 3.82
CA TYR A 81 -7.14 -7.38 3.89
C TYR A 81 -6.79 -6.90 2.48
N LEU A 82 -6.42 -7.81 1.57
CA LEU A 82 -6.10 -7.48 0.18
C LEU A 82 -7.30 -6.89 -0.55
N HIS A 83 -8.49 -7.45 -0.33
CA HIS A 83 -9.71 -6.92 -0.91
C HIS A 83 -9.95 -5.46 -0.50
N THR A 84 -9.92 -5.18 0.81
CA THR A 84 -10.21 -3.84 1.33
C THR A 84 -9.10 -2.83 1.03
N LYS A 85 -7.83 -3.27 1.00
CA LYS A 85 -6.70 -2.43 0.53
C LYS A 85 -6.85 -2.06 -0.94
N ALA A 86 -7.25 -3.00 -1.81
CA ALA A 86 -7.51 -2.73 -3.22
C ALA A 86 -8.69 -1.76 -3.42
N GLU A 87 -9.77 -1.90 -2.65
CA GLU A 87 -10.88 -0.95 -2.68
C GLU A 87 -10.45 0.46 -2.26
N ALA A 88 -9.70 0.58 -1.17
CA ALA A 88 -9.17 1.84 -0.69
C ALA A 88 -8.20 2.50 -1.70
N GLU A 89 -7.33 1.72 -2.34
CA GLU A 89 -6.45 2.20 -3.41
C GLU A 89 -7.26 2.80 -4.58
N LYS A 90 -8.29 2.07 -5.04
CA LYS A 90 -9.19 2.55 -6.10
C LYS A 90 -9.88 3.86 -5.71
N LEU A 91 -10.29 4.01 -4.45
CA LEU A 91 -10.90 5.26 -3.95
C LEU A 91 -9.90 6.42 -3.99
N VAL A 92 -8.68 6.22 -3.52
CA VAL A 92 -7.64 7.26 -3.52
C VAL A 92 -7.24 7.66 -4.94
N MET A 93 -7.05 6.68 -5.85
CA MET A 93 -6.75 6.96 -7.26
C MET A 93 -7.86 7.79 -7.92
N ARG A 94 -9.13 7.45 -7.65
CA ARG A 94 -10.29 8.20 -8.20
C ARG A 94 -10.47 9.59 -7.61
N ALA A 95 -9.97 9.83 -6.40
CA ALA A 95 -10.03 11.15 -5.76
C ALA A 95 -9.04 12.17 -6.36
N ASN A 96 -8.13 11.74 -7.24
CA ASN A 96 -7.20 12.62 -7.91
C ASN A 96 -7.92 13.59 -8.86
N THR A 97 -7.72 14.90 -8.65
CA THR A 97 -8.36 15.94 -9.46
C THR A 97 -7.36 16.99 -9.92
N ASN A 98 -7.44 17.40 -11.19
CA ASN A 98 -6.62 18.48 -11.73
C ASN A 98 -7.03 19.80 -11.10
N GLY A 99 -6.12 20.44 -10.36
CA GLY A 99 -6.40 21.69 -9.64
C GLY A 99 -7.09 21.51 -8.28
N GLY A 100 -7.29 20.27 -7.84
CA GLY A 100 -7.80 19.92 -6.51
C GLY A 100 -6.82 19.04 -5.74
N LEU A 101 -7.32 17.97 -5.12
CA LEU A 101 -6.51 17.00 -4.41
C LEU A 101 -5.71 16.14 -5.39
N LEU A 102 -4.39 16.14 -5.25
CA LEU A 102 -3.50 15.24 -5.97
C LEU A 102 -3.25 13.98 -5.14
N THR A 103 -3.27 12.81 -5.77
CA THR A 103 -3.08 11.54 -5.06
C THR A 103 -2.01 10.65 -5.69
N CYS A 104 -1.39 9.80 -4.89
CA CYS A 104 -0.47 8.75 -5.34
C CYS A 104 -0.52 7.58 -4.36
N CYS A 105 -0.53 6.35 -4.87
CA CYS A 105 -0.54 5.13 -4.05
C CYS A 105 0.82 4.44 -4.12
N ILE A 106 1.30 3.97 -2.97
CA ILE A 106 2.54 3.22 -2.83
C ILE A 106 2.19 1.77 -2.53
N ARG A 107 2.68 0.84 -3.34
CA ARG A 107 2.49 -0.62 -3.20
C ARG A 107 3.80 -1.25 -2.71
N PRO A 108 4.12 -1.15 -1.42
CA PRO A 108 5.30 -1.81 -0.88
C PRO A 108 5.16 -3.33 -0.95
N SER A 109 6.26 -4.04 -1.17
CA SER A 109 6.34 -5.48 -0.92
C SER A 109 6.44 -5.79 0.59
N SER A 110 6.82 -7.01 0.96
CA SER A 110 6.94 -7.43 2.36
C SER A 110 7.95 -6.55 3.13
N ILE A 111 7.44 -5.65 3.97
CA ILE A 111 8.26 -4.63 4.66
C ILE A 111 9.02 -5.24 5.84
N PHE A 112 10.33 -5.04 5.89
CA PHE A 112 11.18 -5.38 7.04
C PHE A 112 11.98 -4.18 7.56
N GLY A 113 12.44 -4.27 8.80
CA GLY A 113 13.28 -3.25 9.44
C GLY A 113 12.89 -2.96 10.90
N PRO A 114 13.52 -1.96 11.53
CA PRO A 114 13.27 -1.60 12.92
C PRO A 114 11.78 -1.32 13.21
N GLY A 115 11.26 -1.90 14.29
CA GLY A 115 9.85 -1.77 14.69
C GLY A 115 8.87 -2.62 13.86
N GLY A 116 9.35 -3.33 12.83
CA GLY A 116 8.56 -4.28 12.06
C GLY A 116 8.38 -5.62 12.78
N ILE A 117 7.29 -6.32 12.46
CA ILE A 117 6.95 -7.63 13.05
C ILE A 117 7.42 -8.81 12.19
N LEU A 118 7.76 -8.57 10.93
CA LEU A 118 8.07 -9.62 9.95
C LEU A 118 9.29 -10.47 10.36
N VAL A 119 10.44 -9.84 10.65
CA VAL A 119 11.66 -10.56 11.03
C VAL A 119 11.49 -11.37 12.32
N PRO A 120 10.91 -10.82 13.41
CA PRO A 120 10.58 -11.61 14.59
C PRO A 120 9.64 -12.79 14.29
N TYR A 121 8.65 -12.60 13.42
CA TYR A 121 7.70 -13.64 13.04
C TYR A 121 8.37 -14.77 12.26
N LEU A 122 9.19 -14.44 11.25
CA LEU A 122 9.97 -15.41 10.48
C LEU A 122 10.95 -16.17 11.37
N ALA A 123 11.62 -15.51 12.31
CA ALA A 123 12.53 -16.16 13.26
C ALA A 123 11.79 -17.15 14.18
N ALA A 124 10.62 -16.77 14.69
CA ALA A 124 9.78 -17.66 15.51
C ALA A 124 9.25 -18.85 14.69
N TYR A 125 8.87 -18.60 13.43
CA TYR A 125 8.41 -19.64 12.52
C TYR A 125 9.54 -20.62 12.15
N ALA A 126 10.74 -20.13 11.83
CA ALA A 126 11.91 -20.95 11.53
C ALA A 126 12.27 -21.90 12.68
N ALA A 127 12.05 -21.49 13.94
CA ALA A 127 12.26 -22.33 15.11
C ALA A 127 11.33 -23.56 15.17
N THR A 128 10.22 -23.58 14.43
CA THR A 128 9.32 -24.74 14.33
C THR A 128 9.88 -25.84 13.41
N MET A 129 10.88 -25.52 12.58
CA MET A 129 11.45 -26.41 11.55
C MET A 129 10.39 -26.97 10.56
N PHE A 130 9.24 -26.33 10.44
CA PHE A 130 8.17 -26.70 9.52
C PHE A 130 8.15 -25.75 8.32
N ILE A 131 8.01 -26.30 7.11
CA ILE A 131 7.88 -25.53 5.87
C ILE A 131 6.47 -25.74 5.33
N ILE A 132 5.74 -24.65 5.11
CA ILE A 132 4.45 -24.68 4.42
C ILE A 132 4.71 -24.69 2.91
N GLY A 133 4.16 -25.69 2.22
CA GLY A 133 4.38 -25.88 0.78
C GLY A 133 5.65 -26.68 0.50
N ASP A 134 6.33 -26.35 -0.59
CA ASP A 134 7.51 -27.08 -1.08
C ASP A 134 8.85 -26.36 -0.79
N GLY A 135 8.81 -25.25 -0.04
CA GLY A 135 9.99 -24.45 0.30
C GLY A 135 10.55 -23.64 -0.86
N LYS A 136 9.75 -23.41 -1.91
CA LYS A 136 10.11 -22.58 -3.07
C LYS A 136 9.23 -21.34 -3.21
N ASN A 137 8.62 -20.91 -2.11
CA ASN A 137 7.83 -19.69 -2.10
C ASN A 137 8.78 -18.50 -2.23
N ASP A 138 8.66 -17.76 -3.33
CA ASP A 138 9.53 -16.63 -3.62
C ASP A 138 8.81 -15.32 -3.26
N ASP A 139 9.47 -14.44 -2.53
CA ASP A 139 8.93 -13.12 -2.16
C ASP A 139 10.02 -12.03 -2.19
N ASP A 140 9.63 -10.79 -2.47
CA ASP A 140 10.53 -9.63 -2.45
C ASP A 140 10.33 -8.86 -1.14
N PHE A 141 11.41 -8.62 -0.42
CA PHE A 141 11.40 -7.91 0.86
C PHE A 141 11.94 -6.50 0.69
N VAL A 142 11.20 -5.51 1.17
CA VAL A 142 11.61 -4.11 1.09
C VAL A 142 11.96 -3.54 2.47
N TYR A 143 13.10 -2.86 2.56
CA TYR A 143 13.49 -2.22 3.81
C TYR A 143 12.61 -0.99 4.08
N VAL A 144 12.18 -0.80 5.33
CA VAL A 144 11.23 0.26 5.72
C VAL A 144 11.66 1.66 5.28
N GLU A 145 12.96 1.97 5.31
CA GLU A 145 13.46 3.28 4.86
C GLU A 145 13.35 3.47 3.34
N ASN A 146 13.42 2.39 2.55
CA ASN A 146 13.17 2.45 1.10
C ASN A 146 11.69 2.76 0.82
N VAL A 147 10.78 2.19 1.61
CA VAL A 147 9.35 2.51 1.54
C VAL A 147 9.11 3.97 1.89
N VAL A 148 9.71 4.47 2.98
CA VAL A 148 9.64 5.89 3.38
C VAL A 148 10.21 6.80 2.29
N HIS A 149 11.33 6.43 1.68
CA HIS A 149 11.90 7.15 0.56
C HIS A 149 10.93 7.23 -0.63
N GLY A 150 10.24 6.14 -0.96
CA GLY A 150 9.18 6.11 -1.97
C GLY A 150 8.06 7.10 -1.68
N HIS A 151 7.60 7.18 -0.42
CA HIS A 151 6.58 8.16 -0.02
C HIS A 151 7.06 9.60 -0.20
N ILE A 152 8.30 9.91 0.19
CA ILE A 152 8.89 11.25 0.02
C ILE A 152 9.06 11.60 -1.47
N CYS A 153 9.47 10.64 -2.29
CA CYS A 153 9.59 10.83 -3.74
C CYS A 153 8.23 11.09 -4.40
N ALA A 154 7.17 10.40 -3.97
CA ALA A 154 5.81 10.67 -4.43
C ALA A 154 5.36 12.08 -4.05
N GLU A 155 5.56 12.51 -2.80
CA GLU A 155 5.23 13.86 -2.34
C GLU A 155 5.92 14.95 -3.17
N ARG A 156 7.24 14.82 -3.35
CA ARG A 156 8.07 15.77 -4.12
C ARG A 156 7.68 15.83 -5.59
N ASN A 157 7.30 14.70 -6.19
CA ASN A 157 6.86 14.71 -7.58
C ASN A 157 5.49 15.40 -7.70
N LEU A 158 4.56 15.09 -6.79
CA LEU A 158 3.24 15.73 -6.75
C LEU A 158 3.31 17.24 -6.46
N SER A 159 4.37 17.75 -5.84
CA SER A 159 4.53 19.18 -5.58
C SER A 159 4.87 19.99 -6.85
N THR A 160 5.23 19.33 -7.95
CA THR A 160 5.52 19.97 -9.25
C THR A 160 4.38 19.73 -10.23
N LYS A 161 4.11 20.69 -11.13
CA LYS A 161 3.06 20.52 -12.16
C LYS A 161 3.31 19.33 -13.08
N GLU A 162 4.56 19.15 -13.52
CA GLU A 162 4.92 18.05 -14.43
C GLU A 162 4.90 16.70 -13.72
N GLY A 163 5.43 16.63 -12.49
CA GLY A 163 5.39 15.40 -11.70
C GLY A 163 3.96 15.00 -11.34
N ALA A 164 3.11 15.95 -10.93
CA ALA A 164 1.70 15.71 -10.69
C ALA A 164 0.97 15.14 -11.92
N ARG A 165 1.26 15.65 -13.13
CA ARG A 165 0.71 15.09 -14.38
C ARG A 165 1.20 13.67 -14.64
N ARG A 166 2.43 13.35 -14.23
CA ARG A 166 3.05 12.04 -14.47
C ARG A 166 2.53 10.98 -13.51
N ILE A 167 2.42 11.30 -12.21
CA ILE A 167 2.19 10.31 -11.14
C ILE A 167 0.84 10.46 -10.43
N GLY A 168 0.13 11.56 -10.65
CA GLY A 168 -1.16 11.82 -10.01
C GLY A 168 -2.22 10.77 -10.38
N GLY A 169 -2.91 10.26 -9.37
CA GLY A 169 -3.96 9.25 -9.52
C GLY A 169 -3.44 7.85 -9.88
N LYS A 170 -2.13 7.60 -9.71
CA LYS A 170 -1.49 6.32 -10.03
C LYS A 170 -1.00 5.60 -8.77
N ALA A 171 -0.72 4.31 -8.93
CA ALA A 171 -0.03 3.48 -7.94
C ALA A 171 1.39 3.16 -8.43
N TYR A 172 2.30 2.79 -7.52
CA TYR A 172 3.69 2.41 -7.83
C TYR A 172 4.18 1.30 -6.90
N PHE A 173 4.80 0.25 -7.45
CA PHE A 173 5.46 -0.77 -6.65
C PHE A 173 6.75 -0.21 -6.03
N ILE A 174 6.98 -0.54 -4.75
CA ILE A 174 8.24 -0.25 -4.07
C ILE A 174 8.78 -1.56 -3.52
N THR A 175 9.82 -2.06 -4.17
CA THR A 175 10.44 -3.35 -3.88
C THR A 175 11.97 -3.19 -3.83
N ASN A 176 12.69 -4.22 -3.41
CA ASN A 176 14.15 -4.22 -3.48
C ASN A 176 14.67 -4.86 -4.78
N THR A 177 13.81 -5.49 -5.58
CA THR A 177 14.18 -6.24 -6.79
C THR A 177 15.15 -7.39 -6.51
N GLU A 178 15.08 -7.92 -5.29
CA GLU A 178 15.94 -8.98 -4.76
C GLU A 178 15.04 -10.10 -4.19
N PRO A 179 14.33 -10.87 -5.05
CA PRO A 179 13.46 -11.94 -4.59
C PRO A 179 14.25 -13.02 -3.83
N MET A 180 13.66 -13.53 -2.74
CA MET A 180 14.25 -14.54 -1.87
C MET A 180 13.24 -15.66 -1.59
N ASN A 181 13.76 -16.89 -1.53
CA ASN A 181 12.96 -18.06 -1.13
C ASN A 181 12.75 -18.08 0.39
N LEU A 182 11.51 -18.33 0.79
CA LEU A 182 11.03 -18.49 2.17
C LEU A 182 10.99 -19.95 2.63
#